data_AF-A0A914WZF6-F1
#
_entry.id   AF-A0A914WZF6-F1
#
_cell.length_a   1.000
_cell.length_b   1.000
_cell.length_c   1.000
_cell.angle_alpha   90.00
_cell.angle_beta   90.00
_cell.angle_gamma   90.00
#
_symmetry.space_group_name_H-M   'P 1'
#
loop_
_entity.id
_entity.type
_entity.pdbx_description
1 polymer ?
#
loop_
_entity_poly.entity_id
_entity_poly.type
_entity_poly.pdbx_seq_one_letter_code
_entity_poly.pdbx_strand_id
1 'polypeptide(L)'
;MTSAVTLVDSLIRDYLVFRGFAGSLKQFDADSKAEKEQKFKVDAITERLCSLISGHDISSLRALWEHLSEKVFAHLDNTQTKHADRLENDLYKLYLANCVQQAKSDKIAEFFEIFASRFHLAEGWSDW
;
A
#
# COMPACT_ATOMS: atom_id res chain seq x y z
N MET A 1 1.16 -15.91 -14.07
CA MET A 1 1.94 -14.76 -14.57
C MET A 1 3.35 -14.66 -13.94
N THR A 2 3.56 -15.07 -12.70
CA THR A 2 4.88 -15.19 -12.04
C THR A 2 5.91 -15.96 -12.88
N SER A 3 5.48 -17.02 -13.57
CA SER A 3 6.35 -17.82 -14.46
C SER A 3 6.86 -17.05 -15.69
N ALA A 4 6.10 -16.09 -16.20
CA ALA A 4 6.51 -15.28 -17.35
C ALA A 4 7.55 -14.24 -16.94
N VAL A 5 7.38 -13.62 -15.76
CA VAL A 5 8.35 -12.67 -15.20
C VAL A 5 9.69 -13.36 -14.92
N THR A 6 9.67 -14.56 -14.32
CA THR A 6 10.91 -15.32 -14.08
C THR A 6 11.62 -15.74 -15.37
N LEU A 7 10.87 -16.03 -16.43
CA LEU A 7 11.43 -16.35 -17.74
C LEU A 7 12.07 -15.12 -18.38
N VAL A 8 11.39 -13.98 -18.34
CA VAL A 8 11.91 -12.72 -18.88
C VAL A 8 13.15 -12.27 -18.11
N ASP A 9 13.16 -12.37 -16.78
CA ASP A 9 14.33 -12.10 -15.95
C ASP A 9 15.53 -12.98 -16.35
N SER A 10 15.31 -14.26 -16.64
CA SER A 10 16.35 -15.18 -17.13
C SER A 10 16.90 -14.70 -18.47
N LEU A 11 16.03 -14.35 -19.41
CA LEU A 11 16.43 -13.89 -20.75
C LEU A 11 17.21 -12.58 -20.70
N ILE A 12 16.81 -11.64 -19.84
CA ILE A 12 17.53 -10.38 -19.62
C ILE A 12 18.92 -10.66 -19.04
N ARG A 13 19.01 -11.58 -18.08
CA ARG A 13 20.28 -11.99 -17.46
C ARG A 13 21.24 -12.57 -18.50
N ASP A 14 20.77 -13.51 -19.30
CA ASP A 14 21.55 -14.15 -20.38
C ASP A 14 21.99 -13.13 -21.42
N TYR A 15 21.13 -12.18 -21.77
CA TYR A 15 21.46 -11.10 -22.70
C TYR A 15 22.57 -10.18 -22.17
N LEU A 16 22.48 -9.76 -20.90
CA LEU A 16 23.47 -8.89 -20.27
C LEU A 16 24.83 -9.58 -20.14
N VAL A 17 24.83 -10.89 -19.84
CA VAL A 17 26.04 -11.73 -19.84
C VAL A 17 26.65 -11.81 -21.24
N PHE A 18 25.84 -12.13 -22.25
CA PHE A 18 26.29 -12.25 -23.64
C PHE A 18 26.93 -10.96 -24.17
N ARG A 19 26.40 -9.79 -23.79
CA ARG A 19 26.94 -8.48 -24.19
C ARG A 19 28.13 -8.00 -23.37
N GLY A 20 28.48 -8.70 -22.28
CA GLY A 20 29.56 -8.29 -21.37
C GLY A 20 29.21 -7.09 -20.49
N PHE A 21 27.92 -6.78 -20.29
CA PHE A 21 27.47 -5.65 -19.47
C PHE A 21 27.48 -5.97 -17.98
N ALA A 22 28.66 -6.28 -17.43
CA ALA A 22 28.82 -6.70 -16.03
C ALA A 22 28.29 -5.66 -15.01
N GLY A 23 28.43 -4.36 -15.30
CA GLY A 23 27.89 -3.29 -14.47
C GLY A 23 26.35 -3.29 -14.43
N SER A 24 25.72 -3.38 -15.60
CA SER A 24 24.25 -3.45 -15.72
C SER A 24 23.69 -4.74 -15.15
N LEU A 25 24.38 -5.87 -15.31
CA LEU A 25 23.99 -7.15 -14.71
C LEU A 25 23.98 -7.07 -13.18
N LYS A 26 25.05 -6.51 -12.60
CA LYS A 26 25.14 -6.33 -11.15
C LYS A 26 24.04 -5.40 -10.62
N GLN A 27 23.73 -4.33 -11.34
CA GLN A 27 22.65 -3.42 -10.97
C GLN A 27 21.29 -4.09 -11.10
N PHE A 28 21.04 -4.80 -12.21
CA PHE A 28 19.80 -5.56 -12.43
C PHE A 28 19.58 -6.63 -11.35
N ASP A 29 20.62 -7.34 -10.95
CA ASP A 29 20.54 -8.32 -9.85
C ASP A 29 20.25 -7.65 -8.51
N ALA A 30 20.84 -6.49 -8.24
CA ALA A 30 20.57 -5.72 -7.04
C ALA A 30 19.10 -5.25 -7.00
N ASP A 31 18.59 -4.71 -8.11
CA ASP A 31 17.22 -4.21 -8.23
C ASP A 31 16.20 -5.36 -8.17
N SER A 32 16.45 -6.47 -8.87
CA SER A 32 15.60 -7.68 -8.85
C SER A 32 15.58 -8.35 -7.46
N LYS A 33 16.68 -8.27 -6.72
CA LYS A 33 16.72 -8.71 -5.31
C LYS A 33 16.03 -7.72 -4.40
N ALA A 34 16.22 -6.42 -4.60
CA ALA A 34 15.56 -5.37 -3.84
C ALA A 34 14.03 -5.45 -4.00
N GLU A 35 13.51 -5.70 -5.20
CA GLU A 35 12.09 -5.95 -5.47
C GLU A 35 11.58 -7.19 -4.69
N LYS A 36 12.37 -8.27 -4.66
CA LYS A 36 12.05 -9.49 -3.88
C LYS A 36 12.14 -9.27 -2.36
N GLU A 37 13.02 -8.39 -1.88
CA GLU A 37 13.11 -7.99 -0.48
C GLU A 37 12.04 -6.95 -0.11
N GLN A 38 11.53 -6.21 -1.10
CA GLN A 38 10.31 -5.40 -1.08
C GLN A 38 9.04 -6.25 -1.18
N LYS A 39 9.13 -7.60 -1.15
CA LYS A 39 7.98 -8.43 -0.85
C LYS A 39 7.44 -8.00 0.51
N PHE A 40 6.40 -7.17 0.45
CA PHE A 40 5.59 -6.62 1.52
C PHE A 40 5.80 -7.34 2.85
N LYS A 41 6.80 -6.88 3.62
CA LYS A 41 6.99 -7.36 4.99
C LYS A 41 5.79 -6.85 5.77
N VAL A 42 4.85 -7.74 6.05
CA VAL A 42 3.57 -7.40 6.68
C VAL A 42 3.82 -6.59 7.95
N ASP A 43 4.80 -6.98 8.77
CA ASP A 43 5.19 -6.27 9.99
C ASP A 43 5.64 -4.82 9.74
N ALA A 44 6.41 -4.56 8.68
CA ALA A 44 6.86 -3.21 8.36
C ALA A 44 5.71 -2.33 7.84
N ILE A 45 4.74 -2.92 7.14
CA ILE A 45 3.57 -2.21 6.62
C ILE A 45 2.61 -1.90 7.76
N THR A 46 2.35 -2.85 8.66
CA THR A 46 1.49 -2.63 9.82
C THR A 46 2.11 -1.59 10.75
N GLU A 47 3.42 -1.66 11.01
CA GLU A 47 4.14 -0.63 11.76
C GLU A 47 4.03 0.75 11.08
N ARG A 48 4.21 0.80 9.75
CA ARG A 48 4.08 2.05 9.00
C ARG A 48 2.67 2.63 9.09
N LEU A 49 1.63 1.82 8.88
CA LEU A 49 0.21 2.21 9.02
C LEU A 49 -0.06 2.79 10.42
N CYS A 50 0.36 2.09 11.47
CA CYS A 50 0.22 2.55 12.85
C CYS A 50 0.97 3.87 13.11
N SER A 51 2.16 4.04 12.53
CA SER A 51 2.92 5.28 12.66
C SER A 51 2.22 6.47 11.99
N LEU A 52 1.59 6.26 10.83
CA LEU A 52 0.86 7.30 10.10
C LEU A 52 -0.42 7.71 10.83
N ILE A 53 -1.11 6.73 11.42
CA ILE A 53 -2.28 6.98 12.28
C ILE A 53 -1.88 7.79 13.51
N SER A 54 -0.79 7.40 14.19
CA SER A 54 -0.28 8.14 15.36
C SER A 54 0.28 9.53 14.98
N GLY A 55 0.79 9.66 13.76
CA GLY A 55 1.31 10.90 13.18
C GLY A 55 0.22 11.86 12.67
N HIS A 56 -1.04 11.42 12.58
CA HIS A 56 -2.17 12.20 12.06
C HIS A 56 -1.97 12.67 10.61
N ASP A 57 -1.34 11.81 9.79
CA ASP A 57 -1.10 12.07 8.37
C ASP A 57 -2.02 11.18 7.52
N ILE A 58 -3.23 11.70 7.29
CA ILE A 58 -4.26 11.01 6.50
C ILE A 58 -3.90 10.91 5.02
N SER A 59 -3.20 11.91 4.48
CA SER A 59 -2.82 11.96 3.07
C SER A 59 -1.82 10.84 2.74
N SER A 60 -0.79 10.69 3.58
CA SER A 60 0.18 9.60 3.44
C SER A 60 -0.45 8.23 3.72
N LEU A 61 -1.40 8.13 4.67
CA LEU A 61 -2.13 6.89 4.95
C LEU A 61 -2.92 6.42 3.72
N ARG A 62 -3.67 7.34 3.09
CA ARG A 62 -4.43 7.08 1.86
C ARG A 62 -3.53 6.66 0.71
N ALA A 63 -2.44 7.39 0.48
CA ALA A 63 -1.49 7.07 -0.60
C ALA A 63 -0.84 5.68 -0.41
N LEU A 64 -0.49 5.32 0.83
CA LEU A 64 0.03 4.00 1.15
C LEU A 64 -1.01 2.91 0.90
N TRP A 65 -2.26 3.15 1.29
CA TRP A 65 -3.34 2.21 1.03
C TRP A 65 -3.63 2.01 -0.46
N GLU A 66 -3.68 3.10 -1.25
CA GLU A 66 -3.82 3.04 -2.71
C GLU A 66 -2.67 2.23 -3.34
N HIS A 67 -1.44 2.44 -2.87
CA HIS A 67 -0.29 1.67 -3.33
C HIS A 67 -0.40 0.16 -3.02
N LEU A 68 -0.86 -0.18 -1.80
CA LEU A 68 -1.16 -1.57 -1.43
C LEU A 68 -2.28 -2.14 -2.32
N SER A 69 -3.30 -1.33 -2.63
CA SER A 69 -4.41 -1.75 -3.48
C SER A 69 -3.94 -2.13 -4.90
N GLU A 70 -3.08 -1.30 -5.50
CA GLU A 70 -2.57 -1.52 -6.85
C GLU A 70 -1.54 -2.65 -6.95
N LYS A 71 -0.70 -2.82 -5.91
CA LYS A 71 0.44 -3.75 -5.97
C LYS A 71 0.18 -5.08 -5.29
N VAL A 72 -0.59 -5.09 -4.21
CA VAL A 72 -0.87 -6.29 -3.40
C VAL A 72 -2.28 -6.79 -3.68
N PHE A 73 -3.26 -5.89 -3.72
CA PHE A 73 -4.67 -6.29 -3.75
C PHE A 73 -5.22 -6.49 -5.16
N ALA A 74 -4.50 -6.06 -6.21
CA ALA A 74 -4.93 -6.16 -7.60
C ALA A 74 -5.25 -7.58 -8.11
N HIS A 75 -4.81 -8.62 -7.38
CA HIS A 75 -5.04 -10.02 -7.74
C HIS A 75 -5.86 -10.80 -6.71
N LEU A 76 -6.45 -10.11 -5.73
CA LEU A 76 -7.29 -10.76 -4.72
C LEU A 76 -8.58 -11.28 -5.34
N ASP A 77 -9.07 -12.39 -4.80
CA ASP A 77 -10.42 -12.85 -5.13
C ASP A 77 -11.49 -11.90 -4.55
N ASN A 78 -12.73 -12.03 -5.00
CA ASN A 78 -13.83 -11.14 -4.59
C ASN A 78 -14.07 -11.18 -3.06
N THR A 79 -13.72 -12.28 -2.40
CA THR A 79 -13.84 -12.41 -0.94
C THR A 79 -12.75 -11.62 -0.23
N GLN A 80 -11.50 -11.78 -0.65
CA GLN A 80 -10.34 -11.08 -0.10
C GLN A 80 -10.38 -9.57 -0.40
N THR A 81 -10.93 -9.17 -1.55
CA THR A 81 -11.15 -7.76 -1.89
C THR A 81 -12.08 -7.10 -0.87
N LYS A 82 -13.20 -7.75 -0.51
CA LYS A 82 -14.11 -7.26 0.54
C LYS A 82 -13.42 -7.17 1.92
N HIS A 83 -12.51 -8.08 2.22
CA HIS A 83 -11.73 -8.02 3.45
C HIS A 83 -10.75 -6.83 3.45
N ALA A 84 -10.13 -6.52 2.31
CA ALA A 84 -9.31 -5.34 2.14
C ALA A 84 -10.15 -4.05 2.31
N ASP A 85 -11.29 -3.94 1.63
CA ASP A 85 -12.17 -2.77 1.75
C ASP A 85 -12.67 -2.54 3.18
N ARG A 86 -12.93 -3.63 3.91
CA ARG A 86 -13.28 -3.55 5.34
C ARG A 86 -12.10 -3.06 6.18
N LEU A 87 -10.90 -3.58 5.92
CA LEU A 87 -9.69 -3.16 6.62
C LEU A 87 -9.36 -1.69 6.34
N GLU A 88 -9.58 -1.20 5.10
CA GLU A 88 -9.45 0.22 4.77
C GLU A 88 -10.37 1.08 5.65
N ASN A 89 -11.64 0.70 5.75
CA ASN A 89 -12.61 1.40 6.57
C ASN A 89 -12.24 1.37 8.06
N ASP A 90 -11.80 0.22 8.56
CA ASP A 90 -11.39 0.07 9.97
C ASP A 90 -10.15 0.92 10.28
N LEU A 91 -9.21 1.07 9.33
CA LEU A 91 -8.04 1.97 9.47
C LEU A 91 -8.44 3.44 9.55
N TYR A 92 -9.39 3.89 8.72
CA TYR A 92 -9.89 5.26 8.79
C TYR A 92 -10.67 5.53 10.08
N LYS A 93 -11.46 4.57 10.56
CA LYS A 93 -12.14 4.68 11.87
C LYS A 93 -11.12 4.75 13.01
N LEU A 94 -10.06 3.94 12.95
CA LEU A 94 -8.97 3.99 13.94
C LEU A 94 -8.23 5.33 13.91
N TYR A 95 -7.98 5.88 12.71
CA TYR A 95 -7.42 7.22 12.55
C TYR A 95 -8.27 8.29 13.25
N LEU A 96 -9.58 8.30 12.98
CA LEU A 96 -10.50 9.25 13.60
C LEU A 96 -10.59 9.07 15.11
N ALA A 97 -10.69 7.83 15.60
CA ALA A 97 -10.69 7.55 17.03
C ALA A 97 -9.42 8.09 17.73
N ASN A 98 -8.25 7.97 17.09
CA ASN A 98 -7.00 8.53 17.59
C ASN A 98 -7.03 10.08 17.60
N CYS A 99 -7.53 10.69 16.52
CA CYS A 99 -7.69 12.15 16.46
C CYS A 99 -8.62 12.69 17.56
N VAL A 100 -9.73 11.99 17.83
CA VAL A 100 -10.68 12.33 18.90
C VAL A 100 -10.03 12.20 20.27
N GLN A 101 -9.31 11.11 20.53
CA GLN A 101 -8.60 10.90 21.80
C GLN A 101 -7.55 11.99 22.07
N GLN A 102 -6.89 12.50 21.02
CA GLN A 102 -5.89 13.57 21.14
C GLN A 102 -6.47 14.98 20.97
N ALA A 103 -7.79 15.14 20.92
CA ALA A 103 -8.49 16.40 20.74
C ALA A 103 -8.02 17.22 19.51
N LYS A 104 -7.63 16.54 18.41
CA LYS A 104 -7.17 17.19 17.17
C LYS A 104 -8.31 17.43 16.20
N SER A 105 -9.20 18.37 16.53
CA SER A 105 -10.37 18.72 15.73
C SER A 105 -10.03 19.16 14.30
N ASP A 106 -8.90 19.84 14.08
CA ASP A 106 -8.46 20.28 12.75
C ASP A 106 -8.19 19.09 11.81
N LYS A 107 -7.60 18.00 12.34
CA LYS A 107 -7.30 16.78 11.57
C LYS A 107 -8.54 15.95 11.27
N ILE A 108 -9.55 16.06 12.12
CA ILE A 108 -10.88 15.47 11.88
C ILE A 108 -11.57 16.23 10.75
N ALA A 109 -11.53 17.57 10.77
CA ALA A 109 -12.08 18.39 9.69
C ALA A 109 -11.39 18.11 8.35
N GLU A 110 -10.05 18.06 8.34
CA GLU A 110 -9.26 17.70 7.14
C GLU A 110 -9.65 16.32 6.58
N PHE A 111 -9.87 15.33 7.46
CA PHE A 111 -10.34 14.01 7.05
C PHE A 111 -11.70 14.10 6.35
N PHE A 112 -12.68 14.77 6.97
CA PHE A 112 -14.01 14.87 6.37
C PHE A 112 -14.02 15.71 5.09
N GLU A 113 -13.20 16.75 4.96
CA GLU A 113 -13.10 17.51 3.70
C GLU A 113 -12.59 16.64 2.54
N ILE A 114 -11.57 15.80 2.79
CA ILE A 114 -10.98 14.94 1.76
C ILE A 114 -11.94 13.82 1.37
N PHE A 115 -12.64 13.24 2.34
CA PHE A 115 -13.43 12.04 2.11
C PHE A 115 -14.95 12.25 2.05
N ALA A 116 -15.49 13.43 2.32
CA ALA A 116 -16.93 13.72 2.29
C ALA A 116 -17.58 13.26 0.98
N SER A 117 -16.94 13.54 -0.16
CA SER A 117 -17.44 13.15 -1.48
C SER A 117 -17.42 11.63 -1.70
N ARG A 118 -16.52 10.90 -1.04
CA ARG A 118 -16.34 9.44 -1.14
C ARG A 118 -17.25 8.68 -0.17
N PHE A 119 -17.54 9.23 1.02
CA PHE A 119 -18.36 8.58 2.03
C PHE A 119 -19.87 8.75 1.85
N HIS A 120 -20.34 9.74 1.10
CA HIS A 120 -21.78 9.87 0.78
C HIS A 120 -22.38 8.64 0.08
N LEU A 121 -21.55 7.75 -0.48
CA LEU A 121 -21.96 6.51 -1.15
C LEU A 121 -21.61 5.23 -0.37
N ALA A 122 -20.92 5.32 0.77
CA ALA A 122 -20.42 4.16 1.51
C ALA A 122 -21.35 3.80 2.69
N GLU A 123 -21.94 2.60 2.65
CA GLU A 123 -22.70 2.05 3.79
C GLU A 123 -21.82 1.93 5.04
N GLY A 124 -22.27 2.50 6.17
CA GLY A 124 -21.58 2.42 7.47
C GLY A 124 -20.82 3.67 7.92
N TRP A 125 -20.86 4.76 7.13
CA TRP A 125 -20.37 6.10 7.52
C TRP A 125 -21.51 7.10 7.80
N SER A 126 -22.76 6.73 7.57
CA SER A 126 -23.92 7.60 7.80
C SER A 126 -24.15 7.97 9.27
N ASP A 127 -23.66 7.14 10.21
CA ASP A 127 -23.82 7.33 11.66
C ASP A 127 -22.57 7.93 12.35
N TRP A 128 -21.48 8.16 11.60
CA TRP A 128 -20.17 8.62 12.08
C TRP A 128 -19.90 10.05 11.68
#